data_AF-A0A7S1CFT4-F1
#
_entry.id   AF-A0A7S1CFT4-F1
#
_cell.length_a   1.000
_cell.length_b   1.000
_cell.length_c   1.000
_cell.angle_alpha   90.00
_cell.angle_beta   90.00
_cell.angle_gamma   90.00
#
_symmetry.space_group_name_H-M   'P 1'
#
loop_
_entity.id
_entity.type
_entity.pdbx_description
1 polymer ?
#
loop_
_entity_poly.entity_id
_entity_poly.type
_entity_poly.pdbx_seq_one_letter_code
_entity_poly.pdbx_strand_id
1 'polypeptide(L)'
;QHSPWAAYSEELSFQTFAGSLLTLFEVGLLARWTLVMDAAVLVTGKASMVYFFAFRIIVAIVYIPIFVGFIVEGFVTSNARVELDFQRHLAHREDKKRQKQQERAAARAAGMSASDIALGIDDEDEEQERFKMVLKRKNSDVNYAT
;
A
#
# COMPACT_ATOMS: atom_id res chain seq x y z
N GLN A 1 49.21 -12.91 -0.34
CA GLN A 1 48.00 -12.96 -1.19
C GLN A 1 46.81 -12.75 -0.26
N HIS A 2 46.30 -11.52 -0.16
CA HIS A 2 45.16 -11.23 0.72
C HIS A 2 43.90 -11.76 0.03
N SER A 3 43.23 -12.70 0.66
CA SER A 3 41.93 -13.19 0.18
C SER A 3 40.91 -12.04 0.29
N PRO A 4 40.05 -11.83 -0.73
CA PRO A 4 39.04 -10.76 -0.70
C PRO A 4 38.12 -10.81 0.52
N TRP A 5 37.96 -11.99 1.15
CA TRP A 5 37.15 -12.18 2.34
C TRP A 5 37.68 -11.47 3.59
N ALA A 6 38.99 -11.21 3.68
CA ALA A 6 39.59 -10.63 4.89
C ALA A 6 39.08 -9.20 5.18
N ALA A 7 38.63 -8.49 4.14
CA ALA A 7 38.01 -7.17 4.30
C ALA A 7 36.56 -7.25 4.81
N TYR A 8 35.89 -8.40 4.66
CA TYR A 8 34.46 -8.57 4.98
C TYR A 8 34.22 -9.43 6.21
N SER A 9 35.25 -10.00 6.83
CA SER A 9 35.08 -10.89 7.98
C SER A 9 34.60 -10.22 9.25
N GLU A 10 34.85 -8.92 9.38
CA GLU A 10 34.33 -8.14 10.51
C GLU A 10 32.82 -7.90 10.40
N GLU A 11 32.31 -7.81 9.16
CA GLU A 11 30.88 -7.60 8.89
C GLU A 11 30.11 -8.93 8.77
N LEU A 12 30.71 -9.93 8.12
CA LEU A 12 30.09 -11.22 7.78
C LEU A 12 30.66 -12.33 8.65
N SER A 13 30.25 -12.35 9.93
CA SER A 13 30.71 -13.33 10.91
C SER A 13 29.60 -14.26 11.39
N PHE A 14 29.92 -15.55 11.54
CA PHE A 14 29.04 -16.55 12.17
C PHE A 14 29.40 -16.84 13.63
N GLN A 15 30.20 -15.95 14.26
CA GLN A 15 30.72 -16.15 15.61
C GLN A 15 29.67 -15.81 16.69
N THR A 16 28.73 -14.93 16.35
CA THR A 16 27.65 -14.50 17.25
C THR A 16 26.31 -14.70 16.56
N PHE A 17 25.25 -14.84 17.35
CA PHE A 17 23.89 -14.99 16.82
C PHE A 17 23.44 -13.78 15.99
N ALA A 18 23.76 -12.56 16.45
CA ALA A 18 23.42 -11.34 15.70
C ALA A 18 24.20 -11.24 14.38
N GLY A 19 25.49 -11.59 14.40
CA GLY A 19 26.33 -11.62 13.20
C GLY A 19 25.87 -12.67 12.20
N SER A 20 25.48 -13.87 12.67
CA SER A 20 24.97 -14.92 11.79
C SER A 20 23.64 -14.55 11.17
N LEU A 21 22.75 -13.89 11.92
CA LEU A 21 21.48 -13.37 11.40
C LEU A 21 21.70 -12.30 10.33
N LEU A 22 22.60 -11.33 10.58
CA LEU A 22 22.94 -10.27 9.62
C LEU A 22 23.58 -10.84 8.36
N THR A 23 24.47 -11.82 8.52
CA THR A 23 25.11 -12.52 7.40
C THR A 23 24.07 -13.29 6.56
N LEU A 24 23.14 -14.01 7.20
CA LEU A 24 22.06 -14.72 6.49
C LEU A 24 21.07 -13.75 5.84
N PHE A 25 20.83 -12.61 6.44
CA PHE A 25 20.00 -11.55 5.87
C PHE A 25 20.64 -10.96 4.60
N GLU A 26 21.93 -10.61 4.62
CA GLU A 26 22.65 -10.14 3.43
C GLU A 26 22.64 -11.18 2.30
N VAL A 27 22.93 -12.44 2.64
CA VAL A 27 22.88 -13.57 1.70
C VAL A 27 21.46 -13.76 1.14
N GLY A 28 20.44 -13.55 1.96
CA GLY A 28 19.03 -13.63 1.59
C GLY A 28 18.56 -12.50 0.66
N LEU A 29 19.04 -11.28 0.88
CA LEU A 29 18.69 -10.08 0.10
C LEU A 29 19.40 -9.96 -1.25
N LEU A 30 19.98 -11.05 -1.77
CA LEU A 30 20.75 -11.12 -3.03
C LEU A 30 22.12 -10.40 -3.03
N ALA A 31 22.52 -9.74 -1.94
CA ALA A 31 23.78 -8.99 -1.92
C ALA A 31 24.97 -9.91 -1.61
N ARG A 32 25.98 -9.93 -2.49
CA ARG A 32 27.31 -10.55 -2.26
C ARG A 32 27.31 -11.99 -1.72
N TRP A 33 26.23 -12.76 -1.95
CA TRP A 33 26.07 -14.11 -1.40
C TRP A 33 27.16 -15.11 -1.83
N THR A 34 27.71 -14.94 -3.04
CA THR A 34 28.81 -15.77 -3.55
C THR A 34 30.09 -15.58 -2.74
N LEU A 35 30.34 -14.38 -2.23
CA LEU A 35 31.54 -14.09 -1.42
C LEU A 35 31.48 -14.81 -0.07
N VAL A 36 30.29 -14.86 0.55
CA VAL A 36 30.07 -15.62 1.80
C VAL A 36 30.19 -17.12 1.56
N MET A 37 29.60 -17.62 0.46
CA MET A 37 29.71 -19.02 0.08
C MET A 37 31.17 -19.41 -0.19
N ASP A 38 31.91 -18.62 -0.97
CA ASP A 38 33.32 -18.89 -1.29
C ASP A 38 34.18 -18.92 -0.02
N ALA A 39 33.97 -17.96 0.89
CA ALA A 39 34.61 -17.94 2.20
C ALA A 39 34.26 -19.19 3.04
N ALA A 40 32.99 -19.60 3.06
CA ALA A 40 32.56 -20.79 3.79
C ALA A 40 33.16 -22.07 3.18
N VAL A 41 33.24 -22.18 1.86
CA VAL A 41 33.84 -23.31 1.15
C VAL A 41 35.33 -23.43 1.45
N LEU A 42 36.05 -22.31 1.58
CA LEU A 42 37.47 -22.33 1.97
C LEU A 42 37.69 -22.90 3.37
N VAL A 43 36.72 -22.73 4.29
CA VAL A 43 36.85 -23.16 5.70
C VAL A 43 36.24 -24.55 5.96
N THR A 44 35.09 -24.86 5.35
CA THR A 44 34.32 -26.10 5.60
C THR A 44 34.33 -27.10 4.45
N GLY A 45 34.82 -26.71 3.27
CA GLY A 45 34.86 -27.56 2.08
C GLY A 45 33.63 -27.41 1.16
N LYS A 46 33.69 -28.05 -0.01
CA LYS A 46 32.72 -27.86 -1.11
C LYS A 46 31.27 -28.27 -0.80
N ALA A 47 31.05 -29.11 0.21
CA ALA A 47 29.71 -29.54 0.60
C ALA A 47 28.83 -28.38 1.10
N SER A 48 29.44 -27.31 1.65
CA SER A 48 28.72 -26.13 2.12
C SER A 48 28.03 -25.36 1.00
N MET A 49 28.47 -25.50 -0.27
CA MET A 49 27.79 -24.89 -1.42
C MET A 49 26.32 -25.31 -1.49
N VAL A 50 26.02 -26.58 -1.22
CA VAL A 50 24.65 -27.11 -1.30
C VAL A 50 23.73 -26.41 -0.30
N TYR A 51 24.22 -26.11 0.91
CA TYR A 51 23.48 -25.35 1.90
C TYR A 51 23.12 -23.95 1.39
N PHE A 52 24.12 -23.21 0.86
CA PHE A 52 23.89 -21.85 0.36
C PHE A 52 22.92 -21.84 -0.83
N PHE A 53 23.07 -22.76 -1.80
CA PHE A 53 22.15 -22.86 -2.92
C PHE A 53 20.72 -23.23 -2.48
N ALA A 54 20.57 -24.20 -1.57
CA ALA A 54 19.25 -24.60 -1.08
C ALA A 54 18.55 -23.47 -0.33
N PHE A 55 19.26 -22.81 0.60
CA PHE A 55 18.77 -21.62 1.29
C PHE A 55 18.33 -20.56 0.28
N ARG A 56 19.15 -20.33 -0.76
CA ARG A 56 18.89 -19.31 -1.76
C ARG A 56 17.66 -19.60 -2.61
N ILE A 57 17.49 -20.84 -3.03
CA ILE A 57 16.33 -21.29 -3.79
C ILE A 57 15.06 -21.06 -2.97
N ILE A 58 15.08 -21.44 -1.68
CA ILE A 58 13.94 -21.23 -0.78
C ILE A 58 13.63 -19.73 -0.65
N VAL A 59 14.63 -18.88 -0.40
CA VAL A 59 14.41 -17.42 -0.28
C VAL A 59 13.86 -16.82 -1.57
N ALA A 60 14.42 -17.17 -2.72
CA ALA A 60 14.04 -16.59 -4.00
C ALA A 60 12.67 -17.07 -4.50
N ILE A 61 12.31 -18.33 -4.29
CA ILE A 61 11.08 -18.93 -4.83
C ILE A 61 9.91 -18.82 -3.84
N VAL A 62 10.17 -18.87 -2.54
CA VAL A 62 9.11 -18.89 -1.52
C VAL A 62 8.96 -17.52 -0.88
N TYR A 63 10.01 -17.01 -0.23
CA TYR A 63 9.88 -15.82 0.61
C TYR A 63 9.67 -14.54 -0.20
N ILE A 64 10.42 -14.33 -1.28
CA ILE A 64 10.27 -13.12 -2.11
C ILE A 64 8.87 -13.04 -2.75
N PRO A 65 8.34 -14.09 -3.41
CA PRO A 65 7.01 -14.02 -4.03
C PRO A 65 5.89 -13.85 -3.02
N ILE A 66 6.00 -14.48 -1.83
CA ILE A 66 5.04 -14.27 -0.74
C ILE A 66 5.05 -12.81 -0.29
N PHE A 67 6.24 -12.24 -0.06
CA PHE A 67 6.36 -10.85 0.38
C PHE A 67 5.83 -9.87 -0.67
N VAL A 68 6.16 -10.07 -1.95
CA VAL A 68 5.60 -9.29 -3.07
C VAL A 68 4.08 -9.45 -3.11
N GLY A 69 3.55 -10.65 -2.93
CA GLY A 69 2.11 -10.91 -2.87
C GLY A 69 1.42 -10.08 -1.79
N PHE A 70 1.95 -10.08 -0.56
CA PHE A 70 1.42 -9.27 0.53
C PHE A 70 1.45 -7.77 0.24
N ILE A 71 2.55 -7.27 -0.33
CA ILE A 71 2.68 -5.87 -0.71
C ILE A 71 1.63 -5.51 -1.77
N VAL A 72 1.51 -6.32 -2.81
CA VAL A 72 0.55 -6.10 -3.91
C VAL A 72 -0.88 -6.14 -3.38
N GLU A 73 -1.22 -7.10 -2.53
CA GLU A 73 -2.56 -7.19 -1.91
C GLU A 73 -2.89 -5.95 -1.10
N GLY A 74 -1.92 -5.40 -0.36
CA GLY A 74 -2.08 -4.14 0.36
C GLY A 74 -2.42 -2.97 -0.57
N PHE A 75 -1.68 -2.82 -1.68
CA PHE A 75 -1.93 -1.76 -2.66
C PHE A 75 -3.26 -1.94 -3.40
N VAL A 76 -3.55 -3.16 -3.85
CA VAL A 76 -4.80 -3.48 -4.56
C VAL A 76 -6.00 -3.23 -3.66
N THR A 77 -5.93 -3.65 -2.40
CA THR A 77 -7.01 -3.41 -1.43
C THR A 77 -7.22 -1.92 -1.17
N SER A 78 -6.14 -1.14 -1.05
CA SER A 78 -6.22 0.31 -0.89
C SER A 78 -6.92 0.96 -2.08
N ASN A 79 -6.47 0.65 -3.30
CA ASN A 79 -7.05 1.19 -4.52
C ASN A 79 -8.52 0.77 -4.71
N ALA A 80 -8.85 -0.48 -4.40
CA ALA A 80 -10.22 -0.98 -4.49
C ALA A 80 -11.17 -0.28 -3.51
N ARG A 81 -10.70 0.08 -2.31
CA ARG A 81 -11.50 0.85 -1.34
C ARG A 81 -11.82 2.25 -1.84
N VAL A 82 -10.84 2.93 -2.42
CA VAL A 82 -11.02 4.27 -2.98
C VAL A 82 -12.07 4.26 -4.11
N GLU A 83 -12.00 3.29 -5.01
CA GLU A 83 -12.99 3.15 -6.09
C GLU A 83 -14.38 2.85 -5.54
N LEU A 84 -14.50 1.94 -4.56
CA LEU A 84 -15.78 1.61 -3.93
C LEU A 84 -16.42 2.81 -3.24
N ASP A 85 -15.62 3.64 -2.55
CA ASP A 85 -16.14 4.84 -1.91
C ASP A 85 -16.60 5.87 -2.94
N PHE A 86 -15.87 6.03 -4.05
CA PHE A 86 -16.30 6.89 -5.16
C PHE A 86 -17.62 6.42 -5.77
N GLN A 87 -17.75 5.13 -6.06
CA GLN A 87 -18.99 4.53 -6.58
C GLN A 87 -20.16 4.73 -5.61
N ARG A 88 -19.94 4.54 -4.30
CA ARG A 88 -20.97 4.81 -3.27
C ARG A 88 -21.38 6.28 -3.25
N HIS A 89 -20.44 7.20 -3.39
CA HIS A 89 -20.75 8.63 -3.45
C HIS A 89 -21.55 8.99 -4.70
N LEU A 90 -21.27 8.38 -5.85
CA LEU A 90 -22.05 8.57 -7.07
C LEU A 90 -23.46 8.00 -6.93
N ALA A 91 -23.60 6.76 -6.45
CA ALA A 91 -24.89 6.13 -6.21
C ALA A 91 -25.76 6.97 -5.25
N HIS A 92 -25.17 7.44 -4.13
CA HIS A 92 -25.90 8.29 -3.19
C HIS A 92 -26.34 9.63 -3.83
N ARG A 93 -25.54 10.19 -4.74
CA ARG A 93 -25.91 11.40 -5.48
C ARG A 93 -27.08 11.15 -6.43
N GLU A 94 -27.12 10.01 -7.10
CA GLU A 94 -28.23 9.65 -7.98
C GLU A 94 -29.53 9.46 -7.19
N ASP A 95 -29.46 8.77 -6.05
CA ASP A 95 -30.62 8.58 -5.17
C ASP A 95 -31.13 9.90 -4.59
N LYS A 96 -30.23 10.80 -4.15
CA LYS A 96 -30.61 12.15 -3.71
C LYS A 96 -31.29 12.94 -4.83
N LYS A 97 -30.81 12.83 -6.07
CA LYS A 97 -31.45 13.49 -7.22
C LYS A 97 -32.84 12.92 -7.49
N ARG A 98 -33.01 11.60 -7.43
CA ARG A 98 -34.31 10.92 -7.60
C ARG A 98 -35.29 11.33 -6.51
N GLN A 99 -34.87 11.37 -5.24
CA GLN A 99 -35.68 11.84 -4.13
C GLN A 99 -36.11 13.29 -4.30
N LYS A 100 -35.16 14.22 -4.56
CA LYS A 100 -35.48 15.64 -4.79
C LYS A 100 -36.43 15.81 -5.98
N GLN A 101 -36.29 15.01 -7.03
CA GLN A 101 -37.17 15.10 -8.20
C GLN A 101 -38.58 14.57 -7.90
N GLN A 102 -38.71 13.50 -7.12
CA GLN A 102 -40.00 13.00 -6.65
C GLN A 102 -40.68 13.97 -5.69
N GLU A 103 -39.93 14.56 -4.77
CA GLU A 103 -40.42 15.56 -3.82
C GLU A 103 -40.91 16.82 -4.55
N ARG A 104 -40.17 17.29 -5.56
CA ARG A 104 -40.60 18.38 -6.44
C ARG A 104 -41.87 18.04 -7.23
N ALA A 105 -41.99 16.80 -7.72
CA ALA A 105 -43.18 16.36 -8.44
C ALA A 105 -44.39 16.29 -7.49
N ALA A 106 -44.21 15.81 -6.27
CA ALA A 106 -45.23 15.77 -5.23
C ALA A 106 -45.64 17.18 -4.76
N ALA A 107 -44.69 18.09 -4.52
CA ALA A 107 -44.95 19.48 -4.13
C ALA A 107 -45.71 20.25 -5.21
N ARG A 108 -45.37 20.03 -6.49
CA ARG A 108 -46.12 20.57 -7.63
C ARG A 108 -47.54 20.00 -7.71
N ALA A 109 -47.72 18.70 -7.49
CA ALA A 109 -49.03 18.06 -7.46
C ALA A 109 -49.89 18.52 -6.26
N ALA A 110 -49.26 18.86 -5.14
CA ALA A 110 -49.90 19.40 -3.94
C ALA A 110 -50.23 20.91 -4.03
N GLY A 111 -49.83 21.60 -5.11
CA GLY A 111 -50.19 23.00 -5.35
C GLY A 111 -49.30 24.05 -4.64
N MET A 112 -48.10 23.68 -4.18
CA MET A 112 -47.13 24.64 -3.62
C MET A 112 -46.63 25.63 -4.69
N SER A 113 -46.51 26.91 -4.32
CA SER A 113 -46.05 27.99 -5.22
C SER A 113 -44.62 27.74 -5.73
N ALA A 114 -44.38 28.01 -7.02
CA ALA A 114 -43.06 27.85 -7.63
C ALA A 114 -41.96 28.72 -7.00
N SER A 115 -42.33 29.83 -6.36
CA SER A 115 -41.43 30.71 -5.59
C SER A 115 -40.85 30.04 -4.35
N ASP A 116 -41.67 29.27 -3.64
CA ASP A 116 -41.31 28.69 -2.34
C ASP A 116 -40.40 27.46 -2.54
N ILE A 117 -40.61 26.76 -3.65
CA ILE A 117 -39.71 25.68 -4.11
C ILE A 117 -38.35 26.26 -4.51
N ALA A 118 -38.30 27.41 -5.19
CA ALA A 118 -37.05 28.04 -5.63
C ALA A 118 -36.19 28.52 -4.46
N LEU A 119 -36.80 29.13 -3.45
CA LEU A 119 -36.10 29.61 -2.25
C LEU A 119 -35.42 28.48 -1.46
N GLY A 120 -36.05 27.32 -1.31
CA GLY A 120 -35.45 26.18 -0.62
C GLY A 120 -34.29 25.52 -1.39
N ILE A 121 -34.23 25.69 -2.72
CA ILE A 121 -33.16 25.12 -3.56
C ILE A 121 -31.88 25.94 -3.44
N ASP A 122 -31.99 27.28 -3.46
CA ASP A 122 -30.85 28.17 -3.35
C ASP A 122 -30.12 27.99 -2.00
N ASP A 123 -30.87 27.79 -0.91
CA ASP A 123 -30.29 27.51 0.42
C ASP A 123 -29.56 26.15 0.48
N GLU A 124 -30.15 25.08 -0.07
CA GLU A 124 -29.52 23.75 -0.07
C GLU A 124 -28.29 23.66 -0.98
N ASP A 125 -28.27 24.40 -2.09
CA ASP A 125 -27.13 24.43 -3.00
C ASP A 125 -25.97 25.26 -2.39
N GLU A 126 -26.26 26.35 -1.66
CA GLU A 126 -25.25 27.07 -0.86
C GLU A 126 -24.65 26.19 0.24
N GLU A 127 -25.46 25.43 0.97
CA GLU A 127 -24.98 24.55 2.04
C GLU A 127 -24.08 23.42 1.47
N GLN A 128 -24.45 22.86 0.32
CA GLN A 128 -23.62 21.86 -0.37
C GLN A 128 -22.28 22.41 -0.85
N GLU A 129 -22.24 23.63 -1.37
CA GLU A 129 -20.99 24.27 -1.79
C GLU A 129 -20.08 24.58 -0.59
N ARG A 130 -20.66 25.03 0.55
CA ARG A 130 -19.91 25.19 1.80
C ARG A 130 -19.34 23.87 2.31
N PHE A 131 -20.10 22.79 2.28
CA PHE A 131 -19.64 21.47 2.72
C PHE A 131 -18.53 20.91 1.82
N LYS A 132 -18.64 21.08 0.50
CA LYS A 132 -17.57 20.72 -0.45
C LYS A 132 -16.29 21.53 -0.21
N MET A 133 -16.41 22.82 0.10
CA MET A 133 -15.25 23.66 0.44
C MET A 133 -14.52 23.16 1.69
N VAL A 134 -15.26 22.77 2.73
CA VAL A 134 -14.69 22.21 3.96
C VAL A 134 -13.97 20.88 3.69
N LEU A 135 -14.58 19.99 2.90
CA LEU A 135 -13.97 18.71 2.53
C LEU A 135 -12.69 18.88 1.69
N LYS A 136 -12.70 19.83 0.75
CA LYS A 136 -11.53 20.14 -0.08
C LYS A 136 -10.36 20.65 0.77
N ARG A 137 -10.66 21.46 1.79
CA ARG A 137 -9.65 21.96 2.74
C ARG A 137 -9.05 20.83 3.58
N LYS A 138 -9.90 19.95 4.12
CA LYS A 138 -9.46 18.82 4.94
C LYS A 138 -8.63 17.78 4.16
N ASN A 139 -8.97 17.55 2.89
CA ASN A 139 -8.21 16.67 2.00
C ASN A 139 -6.87 17.29 1.55
N SER A 140 -6.81 18.62 1.45
CA SER A 140 -5.56 19.34 1.19
C SER A 140 -4.58 19.20 2.35
N ASP A 141 -5.05 19.31 3.59
CA ASP A 141 -4.19 19.21 4.79
C ASP A 141 -3.60 17.81 4.99
N VAL A 142 -4.29 16.75 4.53
CA VAL A 142 -3.79 15.36 4.58
C VAL A 142 -2.68 15.10 3.54
N ASN A 143 -2.73 15.76 2.38
CA ASN A 143 -1.74 15.56 1.31
C ASN A 143 -0.38 16.25 1.57
N TYR A 144 -0.28 17.13 2.58
CA TYR A 144 0.98 17.77 2.99
C TYR A 144 1.63 17.11 4.22
N ALA A 145 1.01 16.07 4.80
CA ALA A 145 1.49 15.38 6.00
C ALA A 145 2.13 14.00 5.72
N THR A 146 2.32 13.64 4.45
CA THR A 146 3.02 12.44 3.96
C THR A 146 4.28 12.83 3.20
#